data_AF-A0A2H0WG16-F1
#
_entry.id   AF-A0A2H0WG16-F1
#
_cell.length_a   1.000
_cell.length_b   1.000
_cell.length_c   1.000
_cell.angle_alpha   90.00
_cell.angle_beta   90.00
_cell.angle_gamma   90.00
#
_symmetry.space_group_name_H-M   'P 1'
#
loop_
_entity.id
_entity.type
_entity.pdbx_description
1 polymer ?
#
loop_
_entity_poly.entity_id
_entity_poly.type
_entity_poly.pdbx_seq_one_letter_code
_entity_poly.pdbx_strand_id
1 'polypeptide(L)'
;MGSTARTKKNQPLQCVAKNFAALLGLILIFALGVTSSCSSSPKHEPNLSPNKEISITPQVTALGTVITTLGDNFSPSFSADDKKIIYISKQRPSHTQAQIYLFDLNSKKERRITYQDGDCSQPVFLKNNQHFLYASTTDELKERPLLLYKKSMDSSWPHSELYMSDLTGVNIDRLTRSEGYDGSPSVLPNQDSIITYAKSNRKNIEAWQMNYENRKTFPVLRKKGISILSLKAATGEKKWVWVEQLDDGTTQVLVTEKGLRGASENILPNLKWNYRQALWWNPDRLILNAKTNSPESKFQLYTYTLSTKCLQLLAEAPADILDPSLNEDATTMVFSSMVAGNSQILMKNLADPTGACLQ
;
A
#
# COMPACT_ATOMS: atom_id res chain seq x y z
N MET A 1 70.71 -27.03 -2.42
CA MET A 1 71.08 -25.85 -3.23
C MET A 1 69.80 -25.19 -3.75
N GLY A 2 69.54 -23.93 -3.36
CA GLY A 2 68.56 -22.94 -3.90
C GLY A 2 67.06 -23.31 -3.86
N SER A 3 66.18 -22.78 -2.97
CA SER A 3 65.70 -21.40 -2.75
C SER A 3 65.11 -20.76 -4.02
N THR A 4 63.80 -20.51 -4.15
CA THR A 4 63.11 -19.37 -3.49
C THR A 4 61.58 -19.51 -3.51
N ALA A 5 60.95 -19.17 -2.39
CA ALA A 5 59.51 -18.95 -2.22
C ALA A 5 59.14 -17.49 -2.51
N ARG A 6 57.91 -17.23 -3.01
CA ARG A 6 57.36 -15.88 -3.18
C ARG A 6 56.09 -15.70 -2.35
N THR A 7 56.25 -15.02 -1.22
CA THR A 7 55.18 -14.50 -0.35
C THR A 7 54.59 -13.22 -0.94
N LYS A 8 53.25 -13.13 -1.06
CA LYS A 8 52.54 -11.87 -1.30
C LYS A 8 52.31 -11.15 0.04
N LYS A 9 52.72 -9.88 0.10
CA LYS A 9 52.57 -8.96 1.24
C LYS A 9 51.15 -8.41 1.34
N ASN A 10 50.68 -8.30 2.59
CA ASN A 10 49.51 -7.52 3.02
C ASN A 10 49.69 -6.02 2.74
N GLN A 11 48.61 -5.34 2.36
CA GLN A 11 48.46 -3.88 2.43
C GLN A 11 47.36 -3.54 3.44
N PRO A 12 47.56 -2.55 4.33
CA PRO A 12 46.53 -2.09 5.25
C PRO A 12 45.69 -0.93 4.68
N LEU A 13 44.46 -0.83 5.19
CA LEU A 13 43.50 0.26 4.97
C LEU A 13 44.03 1.62 5.46
N GLN A 14 43.64 2.70 4.79
CA GLN A 14 43.69 4.06 5.33
C GLN A 14 42.33 4.76 5.19
N CYS A 15 41.78 5.16 6.34
CA CYS A 15 40.73 6.16 6.50
C CYS A 15 41.29 7.56 6.22
N VAL A 16 40.50 8.44 5.61
CA VAL A 16 40.74 9.89 5.62
C VAL A 16 39.50 10.59 6.17
N ALA A 17 39.62 11.09 7.39
CA ALA A 17 38.74 12.08 7.99
C ALA A 17 39.20 13.48 7.58
N LYS A 18 38.27 14.41 7.31
CA LYS A 18 38.57 15.84 7.13
C LYS A 18 38.09 16.61 8.35
N ASN A 19 39.02 17.29 9.01
CA ASN A 19 38.78 18.19 10.12
C ASN A 19 38.61 19.65 9.67
N PHE A 20 37.82 20.36 10.47
CA PHE A 20 37.58 21.80 10.53
C PHE A 20 38.85 22.64 10.70
N ALA A 21 38.81 23.88 10.17
CA ALA A 21 39.54 25.01 10.74
C ALA A 21 38.72 26.30 10.53
N ALA A 22 38.50 27.03 11.63
CA ALA A 22 37.93 28.37 11.69
C ALA A 22 39.07 29.38 11.95
N LEU A 23 38.94 30.62 11.47
CA LEU A 23 39.64 31.77 12.05
C LEU A 23 38.88 33.09 11.84
N LEU A 24 38.81 33.86 12.91
CA LEU A 24 38.21 35.19 13.07
C LEU A 24 38.93 36.30 12.29
N GLY A 25 38.19 37.36 11.95
CA GLY A 25 38.70 38.70 11.68
C GLY A 25 37.62 39.77 11.87
N LEU A 26 37.77 40.61 12.90
CA LEU A 26 36.94 41.76 13.27
C LEU A 26 37.51 43.04 12.60
N ILE A 27 36.68 44.06 12.31
CA ILE A 27 36.92 45.51 12.55
C ILE A 27 35.72 46.38 12.08
N LEU A 28 35.53 47.49 12.81
CA LEU A 28 34.40 48.41 13.00
C LEU A 28 33.94 49.35 11.85
N ILE A 29 32.61 49.56 11.82
CA ILE A 29 31.77 50.79 11.88
C ILE A 29 32.23 52.09 11.17
N PHE A 30 31.36 52.62 10.30
CA PHE A 30 30.96 54.04 10.28
C PHE A 30 29.51 54.19 9.79
N ALA A 31 28.70 54.93 10.56
CA ALA A 31 27.30 55.25 10.28
C ALA A 31 27.18 56.66 9.70
N LEU A 32 26.23 56.88 8.78
CA LEU A 32 25.60 58.17 8.51
C LEU A 32 24.24 57.94 7.86
N GLY A 33 23.18 58.37 8.54
CA GLY A 33 21.81 58.33 8.06
C GLY A 33 21.46 59.54 7.21
N VAL A 34 20.54 59.35 6.26
CA VAL A 34 19.75 60.42 5.65
C VAL A 34 18.31 59.93 5.55
N THR A 35 17.42 60.63 6.26
CA THR A 35 15.96 60.48 6.14
C THR A 35 15.46 61.33 4.98
N SER A 36 14.61 60.78 4.10
CA SER A 36 13.70 61.59 3.29
C SER A 36 12.29 61.04 3.35
N SER A 37 11.41 61.78 4.05
CA SER A 37 9.97 61.68 3.92
C SER A 37 9.54 62.10 2.52
N CYS A 38 8.64 61.34 1.89
CA CYS A 38 7.81 61.85 0.81
C CYS A 38 6.36 61.43 1.07
N SER A 39 5.54 62.43 1.37
CA SER A 39 4.10 62.38 1.50
C SER A 39 3.44 62.54 0.13
N SER A 40 2.47 61.68 -0.20
CA SER A 40 1.45 61.99 -1.20
C SER A 40 0.08 61.44 -0.77
N SER A 41 -0.92 62.31 -0.92
CA SER A 41 -2.29 62.25 -0.39
C SER A 41 -3.22 61.31 -1.21
N PRO A 42 -4.46 61.03 -0.74
CA PRO A 42 -5.20 59.81 -1.05
C PRO A 42 -5.99 59.88 -2.36
N LYS A 43 -6.10 58.74 -3.05
CA LYS A 43 -7.09 58.52 -4.12
C LYS A 43 -8.13 57.52 -3.63
N HIS A 44 -9.37 58.00 -3.59
CA HIS A 44 -10.59 57.20 -3.43
C HIS A 44 -10.90 56.49 -4.75
N GLU A 45 -11.10 55.18 -4.71
CA GLU A 45 -11.87 54.39 -5.69
C GLU A 45 -12.33 53.07 -5.03
N PRO A 46 -13.34 52.38 -5.58
CA PRO A 46 -14.60 52.13 -4.89
C PRO A 46 -14.66 50.82 -4.11
N ASN A 47 -15.59 50.80 -3.17
CA ASN A 47 -15.91 49.70 -2.27
C ASN A 47 -16.51 48.51 -3.05
N LEU A 48 -15.65 47.61 -3.53
CA LEU A 48 -16.04 46.27 -3.93
C LEU A 48 -16.16 45.43 -2.66
N SER A 49 -17.41 45.08 -2.29
CA SER A 49 -17.69 44.07 -1.30
C SER A 49 -16.85 42.82 -1.62
N PRO A 50 -16.05 42.29 -0.69
CA PRO A 50 -15.41 41.01 -0.91
C PRO A 50 -16.50 39.98 -1.14
N ASN A 51 -16.45 39.32 -2.30
CA ASN A 51 -17.16 38.06 -2.50
C ASN A 51 -16.97 37.23 -1.24
N LYS A 52 -18.08 36.74 -0.69
CA LYS A 52 -18.09 35.80 0.41
C LYS A 52 -17.29 34.58 -0.03
N GLU A 53 -15.99 34.59 0.24
CA GLU A 53 -15.17 33.40 0.19
C GLU A 53 -15.86 32.42 1.13
N ILE A 54 -16.45 31.38 0.55
CA ILE A 54 -16.77 30.19 1.30
C ILE A 54 -15.40 29.63 1.67
N SER A 55 -14.88 30.09 2.81
CA SER A 55 -13.85 29.38 3.54
C SER A 55 -14.45 28.04 3.90
N ILE A 56 -14.27 27.06 3.02
CA ILE A 56 -14.33 25.66 3.40
C ILE A 56 -13.09 25.49 4.26
N THR A 57 -13.20 25.81 5.54
CA THR A 57 -12.23 25.32 6.51
C THR A 57 -12.21 23.82 6.31
N PRO A 58 -11.09 23.19 5.94
CA PRO A 58 -11.03 21.75 5.95
C PRO A 58 -11.28 21.39 7.40
N GLN A 59 -12.45 20.82 7.69
CA GLN A 59 -12.59 19.99 8.87
C GLN A 59 -11.64 18.83 8.60
N VAL A 60 -10.36 19.00 8.93
CA VAL A 60 -9.39 17.92 9.08
C VAL A 60 -9.88 17.14 10.28
N THR A 61 -10.98 16.41 10.07
CA THR A 61 -11.35 15.28 10.88
C THR A 61 -10.12 14.41 10.85
N ALA A 62 -9.53 14.14 12.02
CA ALA A 62 -8.30 13.36 12.10
C ALA A 62 -8.40 12.15 11.15
N LEU A 63 -7.47 12.08 10.20
CA LEU A 63 -7.43 11.05 9.14
C LEU A 63 -7.63 9.66 9.74
N GLY A 64 -7.03 9.43 10.91
CA GLY A 64 -7.25 8.31 11.81
C GLY A 64 -6.31 8.41 13.02
N THR A 65 -6.40 7.45 13.92
CA THR A 65 -5.41 7.24 14.98
C THR A 65 -4.21 6.50 14.41
N VAL A 66 -3.01 7.05 14.56
CA VAL A 66 -1.75 6.38 14.20
C VAL A 66 -1.51 5.24 15.19
N ILE A 67 -1.29 4.01 14.71
CA ILE A 67 -1.09 2.83 15.57
C ILE A 67 0.33 2.26 15.52
N THR A 68 1.15 2.68 14.55
CA THR A 68 2.57 2.33 14.45
C THR A 68 3.44 3.58 14.48
N THR A 69 4.68 3.45 14.98
CA THR A 69 5.62 4.59 15.07
C THR A 69 7.05 4.27 14.64
N LEU A 70 7.37 2.99 14.41
CA LEU A 70 8.71 2.53 14.06
C LEU A 70 8.74 1.91 12.67
N GLY A 71 9.79 2.23 11.91
CA GLY A 71 9.98 1.78 10.53
C GLY A 71 8.96 2.36 9.55
N ASP A 72 9.03 1.88 8.32
CA ASP A 72 8.04 2.14 7.27
C ASP A 72 7.03 1.00 7.19
N ASN A 73 5.75 1.31 7.35
CA ASN A 73 4.67 0.36 7.56
C ASN A 73 3.62 0.40 6.43
N PHE A 74 3.23 -0.76 5.90
CA PHE A 74 2.36 -0.89 4.73
C PHE A 74 1.41 -2.10 4.82
N SER A 75 0.42 -2.14 3.94
CA SER A 75 -0.49 -3.28 3.72
C SER A 75 -1.07 -3.90 5.01
N PRO A 76 -1.75 -3.11 5.86
CA PRO A 76 -2.33 -3.62 7.08
C PRO A 76 -3.57 -4.50 6.80
N SER A 77 -3.79 -5.51 7.62
CA SER A 77 -4.98 -6.37 7.56
C SER A 77 -5.44 -6.78 8.96
N PHE A 78 -6.74 -6.76 9.20
CA PHE A 78 -7.35 -7.21 10.46
C PHE A 78 -7.36 -8.73 10.57
N SER A 79 -7.24 -9.23 11.81
CA SER A 79 -7.67 -10.59 12.14
C SER A 79 -9.20 -10.68 12.12
N ALA A 80 -9.74 -11.86 11.85
CA ALA A 80 -11.19 -12.09 11.78
C ALA A 80 -11.90 -11.92 13.13
N ASP A 81 -11.16 -11.94 14.25
CA ASP A 81 -11.67 -11.61 15.58
C ASP A 81 -11.51 -10.12 15.96
N ASP A 82 -11.04 -9.28 15.04
CA ASP A 82 -10.81 -7.84 15.21
C ASP A 82 -9.87 -7.46 16.37
N LYS A 83 -9.08 -8.40 16.91
CA LYS A 83 -8.16 -8.16 18.03
C LYS A 83 -6.74 -7.84 17.60
N LYS A 84 -6.38 -8.12 16.35
CA LYS A 84 -5.01 -8.01 15.85
C LYS A 84 -4.98 -7.40 14.46
N ILE A 85 -3.83 -6.81 14.14
CA ILE A 85 -3.50 -6.34 12.81
C ILE A 85 -2.17 -6.96 12.42
N ILE A 86 -2.06 -7.45 11.19
CA ILE A 86 -0.78 -7.77 10.57
C ILE A 86 -0.46 -6.73 9.51
N TYR A 87 0.81 -6.42 9.35
CA TYR A 87 1.26 -5.41 8.41
C TYR A 87 2.73 -5.65 8.02
N ILE A 88 3.17 -5.04 6.93
CA ILE A 88 4.57 -5.03 6.51
C ILE A 88 5.31 -3.91 7.21
N SER A 89 6.50 -4.19 7.73
CA SER A 89 7.44 -3.18 8.22
C SER A 89 8.85 -3.37 7.67
N LYS A 90 9.53 -2.27 7.36
CA LYS A 90 10.92 -2.23 6.90
C LYS A 90 11.69 -1.07 7.53
N GLN A 91 13.01 -0.99 7.27
CA GLN A 91 13.86 0.09 7.79
C GLN A 91 13.82 0.23 9.31
N ARG A 92 13.92 -0.89 10.01
CA ARG A 92 14.00 -0.93 11.47
C ARG A 92 15.45 -1.13 11.93
N PRO A 93 15.80 -0.73 13.16
CA PRO A 93 17.17 -0.90 13.66
C PRO A 93 17.72 -2.33 13.56
N SER A 94 16.85 -3.34 13.65
CA SER A 94 17.21 -4.75 13.58
C SER A 94 17.21 -5.37 12.18
N HIS A 95 16.59 -4.74 11.18
CA HIS A 95 16.52 -5.25 9.80
C HIS A 95 16.06 -4.16 8.81
N THR A 96 16.53 -4.24 7.58
CA THR A 96 16.14 -3.30 6.51
C THR A 96 15.05 -3.84 5.60
N GLN A 97 14.98 -5.17 5.40
CA GLN A 97 14.00 -5.83 4.54
C GLN A 97 12.56 -5.67 5.02
N ALA A 98 11.61 -5.80 4.09
CA ALA A 98 10.18 -5.87 4.36
C ALA A 98 9.82 -7.18 5.06
N GLN A 99 9.26 -7.08 6.26
CA GLN A 99 8.94 -8.22 7.13
C GLN A 99 7.56 -8.01 7.77
N ILE A 100 6.91 -9.10 8.16
CA ILE A 100 5.56 -9.03 8.71
C ILE A 100 5.65 -8.84 10.22
N TYR A 101 4.81 -7.93 10.71
CA TYR A 101 4.62 -7.65 12.12
C TYR A 101 3.17 -7.91 12.51
N LEU A 102 2.99 -8.34 13.75
CA LEU A 102 1.70 -8.51 14.41
C LEU A 102 1.54 -7.42 15.46
N PHE A 103 0.45 -6.66 15.40
CA PHE A 103 0.03 -5.69 16.39
C PHE A 103 -1.20 -6.21 17.13
N ASP A 104 -1.15 -6.25 18.46
CA ASP A 104 -2.30 -6.59 19.30
C ASP A 104 -3.04 -5.31 19.72
N LEU A 105 -4.32 -5.22 19.38
CA LEU A 105 -5.13 -4.02 19.59
C LEU A 105 -5.48 -3.77 21.06
N ASN A 106 -5.47 -4.80 21.91
CA ASN A 106 -5.79 -4.66 23.32
C ASN A 106 -4.58 -4.17 24.11
N SER A 107 -3.45 -4.86 23.95
CA SER A 107 -2.21 -4.58 24.67
C SER A 107 -1.40 -3.43 24.06
N LYS A 108 -1.71 -3.02 22.82
CA LYS A 108 -0.97 -2.03 22.02
C LYS A 108 0.50 -2.41 21.82
N LYS A 109 0.78 -3.72 21.73
CA LYS A 109 2.12 -4.26 21.52
C LYS A 109 2.26 -4.80 20.12
N GLU A 110 3.45 -4.63 19.55
CA GLU A 110 3.84 -5.22 18.27
C GLU A 110 5.00 -6.19 18.41
N ARG A 111 5.09 -7.15 17.49
CA ARG A 111 6.26 -8.02 17.33
C ARG A 111 6.42 -8.47 15.88
N ARG A 112 7.66 -8.68 15.45
CA ARG A 112 7.99 -9.32 14.16
C ARG A 112 7.54 -10.79 14.19
N ILE A 113 7.03 -11.30 13.07
CA ILE A 113 6.58 -12.69 12.94
C ILE A 113 7.16 -13.43 11.72
N THR A 114 7.91 -12.76 10.85
CA THR A 114 8.71 -13.43 9.80
C THR A 114 10.18 -13.07 9.92
N TYR A 115 11.07 -14.00 9.60
CA TYR A 115 12.53 -13.83 9.75
C TYR A 115 13.31 -14.27 8.50
N GLN A 116 12.66 -14.27 7.35
CA GLN A 116 13.24 -14.75 6.09
C GLN A 116 14.10 -13.68 5.41
N ASP A 117 15.02 -14.12 4.54
CA ASP A 117 15.98 -13.24 3.86
C ASP A 117 15.33 -12.31 2.82
N GLY A 118 14.24 -12.79 2.19
CA GLY A 118 13.49 -12.05 1.18
C GLY A 118 12.52 -11.03 1.75
N ASP A 119 12.08 -10.13 0.88
CA ASP A 119 11.02 -9.18 1.18
C ASP A 119 9.67 -9.91 1.24
N CYS A 120 8.92 -9.66 2.30
CA CYS A 120 7.54 -10.11 2.47
C CYS A 120 6.57 -9.02 1.99
N SER A 121 5.42 -9.41 1.45
CA SER A 121 4.38 -8.47 1.02
C SER A 121 2.95 -8.98 1.26
N GLN A 122 2.05 -8.00 1.41
CA GLN A 122 0.58 -8.16 1.43
C GLN A 122 0.07 -9.29 2.35
N PRO A 123 0.36 -9.21 3.66
CA PRO A 123 -0.08 -10.22 4.61
C PRO A 123 -1.60 -10.15 4.81
N VAL A 124 -2.25 -11.30 4.92
CA VAL A 124 -3.69 -11.41 5.25
C VAL A 124 -3.95 -12.57 6.20
N PHE A 125 -4.80 -12.36 7.21
CA PHE A 125 -5.17 -13.42 8.15
C PHE A 125 -6.07 -14.46 7.48
N LEU A 126 -5.89 -15.72 7.86
CA LEU A 126 -6.93 -16.73 7.68
C LEU A 126 -8.03 -16.56 8.74
N LYS A 127 -9.26 -16.98 8.42
CA LYS A 127 -10.42 -16.87 9.31
C LYS A 127 -10.26 -17.61 10.65
N ASN A 128 -9.35 -18.57 10.72
CA ASN A 128 -9.02 -19.30 11.95
C ASN A 128 -8.24 -18.46 13.00
N ASN A 129 -7.79 -17.25 12.67
CA ASN A 129 -6.99 -16.37 13.54
C ASN A 129 -5.67 -16.96 14.07
N GLN A 130 -5.23 -18.10 13.54
CA GLN A 130 -4.01 -18.80 13.94
C GLN A 130 -2.94 -18.75 12.86
N HIS A 131 -3.36 -18.54 11.61
CA HIS A 131 -2.51 -18.54 10.44
C HIS A 131 -2.73 -17.27 9.62
N PHE A 132 -1.71 -16.91 8.84
CA PHE A 132 -1.78 -15.85 7.86
C PHE A 132 -1.09 -16.28 6.56
N LEU A 133 -1.48 -15.62 5.47
CA LEU A 133 -0.88 -15.76 4.16
C LEU A 133 -0.04 -14.53 3.86
N TYR A 134 0.98 -14.71 3.04
CA TYR A 134 1.81 -13.62 2.53
C TYR A 134 2.55 -14.06 1.28
N ALA A 135 3.10 -13.11 0.53
CA ALA A 135 4.04 -13.39 -0.53
C ALA A 135 5.48 -13.09 -0.06
N SER A 136 6.46 -13.84 -0.57
CA SER A 136 7.87 -13.56 -0.29
C SER A 136 8.76 -13.84 -1.48
N THR A 137 9.83 -13.04 -1.61
CA THR A 137 10.92 -13.25 -2.56
C THR A 137 11.98 -14.23 -2.05
N THR A 138 11.83 -14.80 -0.83
CA THR A 138 12.91 -15.51 -0.16
C THR A 138 13.46 -16.69 -0.95
N ASP A 139 12.61 -17.48 -1.60
CA ASP A 139 13.07 -18.65 -2.36
C ASP A 139 13.58 -18.25 -3.74
N GLU A 140 13.05 -17.19 -4.34
CA GLU A 140 13.59 -16.65 -5.59
C GLU A 140 15.04 -16.16 -5.41
N LEU A 141 15.36 -15.55 -4.27
CA LEU A 141 16.74 -15.16 -3.96
C LEU A 141 17.68 -16.36 -3.81
N LYS A 142 17.19 -17.49 -3.30
CA LYS A 142 17.97 -18.71 -3.04
C LYS A 142 18.11 -19.59 -4.28
N GLU A 143 17.00 -19.78 -5.00
CA GLU A 143 16.88 -20.69 -6.14
C GLU A 143 17.30 -20.01 -7.46
N ARG A 144 17.18 -18.67 -7.55
CA ARG A 144 17.47 -17.88 -8.76
C ARG A 144 18.29 -16.61 -8.45
N PRO A 145 19.52 -16.73 -7.92
CA PRO A 145 20.32 -15.58 -7.54
C PRO A 145 20.61 -14.66 -8.74
N LEU A 146 20.42 -13.35 -8.57
CA LEU A 146 20.54 -12.33 -9.62
C LEU A 146 21.88 -12.36 -10.38
N LEU A 147 22.96 -12.77 -9.71
CA LEU A 147 24.28 -12.93 -10.33
C LEU A 147 24.29 -13.95 -11.47
N LEU A 148 23.46 -14.98 -11.39
CA LEU A 148 23.35 -16.06 -12.38
C LEU A 148 22.15 -15.85 -13.34
N TYR A 149 21.12 -15.13 -12.89
CA TYR A 149 19.85 -14.99 -13.60
C TYR A 149 19.46 -13.53 -13.86
N LYS A 150 20.35 -12.76 -14.52
CA LYS A 150 20.13 -11.33 -14.86
C LYS A 150 18.87 -11.05 -15.71
N LYS A 151 18.25 -12.08 -16.32
CA LYS A 151 17.26 -11.94 -17.40
C LYS A 151 15.78 -12.03 -16.93
N SER A 152 15.51 -12.21 -15.63
CA SER A 152 14.14 -12.37 -15.11
C SER A 152 13.43 -11.06 -14.72
N MET A 153 14.04 -9.88 -14.89
CA MET A 153 13.49 -8.60 -14.42
C MET A 153 12.60 -7.84 -15.43
N ASP A 154 12.12 -8.48 -16.51
CA ASP A 154 11.19 -7.84 -17.46
C ASP A 154 9.74 -7.74 -16.93
N SER A 155 9.51 -8.19 -15.69
CA SER A 155 8.25 -8.03 -14.95
C SER A 155 8.31 -6.79 -14.07
N SER A 156 7.27 -5.95 -14.12
CA SER A 156 7.09 -4.83 -13.17
C SER A 156 6.86 -5.28 -11.71
N TRP A 157 6.72 -6.60 -11.49
CA TRP A 157 6.43 -7.22 -10.20
C TRP A 157 7.56 -8.16 -9.80
N PRO A 158 7.99 -8.14 -8.52
CA PRO A 158 9.08 -8.99 -8.05
C PRO A 158 8.67 -10.45 -8.15
N HIS A 159 9.59 -11.32 -8.58
CA HIS A 159 9.33 -12.75 -8.49
C HIS A 159 9.12 -13.13 -7.02
N SER A 160 8.05 -13.86 -6.73
CA SER A 160 7.65 -14.21 -5.36
C SER A 160 6.71 -15.40 -5.34
N GLU A 161 6.65 -16.04 -4.18
CA GLU A 161 5.80 -17.21 -3.91
C GLU A 161 4.88 -16.92 -2.73
N LEU A 162 3.75 -17.61 -2.68
CA LEU A 162 2.82 -17.56 -1.56
C LEU A 162 3.25 -18.52 -0.46
N TYR A 163 3.10 -18.06 0.77
CA TYR A 163 3.37 -18.80 1.99
C TYR A 163 2.20 -18.68 2.95
N MET A 164 2.03 -19.70 3.77
CA MET A 164 1.19 -19.72 4.95
C MET A 164 2.08 -19.89 6.18
N SER A 165 1.84 -19.13 7.23
CA SER A 165 2.57 -19.27 8.49
C SER A 165 1.64 -19.19 9.69
N ASP A 166 2.01 -19.86 10.78
CA ASP A 166 1.43 -19.56 12.08
C ASP A 166 1.90 -18.20 12.61
N LEU A 167 1.26 -17.70 13.67
CA LEU A 167 1.63 -16.41 14.29
C LEU A 167 2.99 -16.41 15.00
N THR A 168 3.65 -17.56 15.14
CA THR A 168 5.00 -17.65 15.75
C THR A 168 6.10 -17.45 14.72
N GLY A 169 5.81 -17.69 13.43
CA GLY A 169 6.79 -17.67 12.35
C GLY A 169 7.64 -18.94 12.29
N VAL A 170 7.26 -20.00 13.03
CA VAL A 170 8.00 -21.27 13.08
C VAL A 170 7.45 -22.26 12.06
N ASN A 171 6.13 -22.42 12.02
CA ASN A 171 5.48 -23.33 11.08
C ASN A 171 5.13 -22.57 9.80
N ILE A 172 5.98 -22.71 8.79
CA ILE A 172 5.83 -22.04 7.48
C ILE A 172 5.65 -23.10 6.39
N ASP A 173 4.64 -22.89 5.57
CA ASP A 173 4.29 -23.72 4.43
C ASP A 173 4.33 -22.90 3.14
N ARG A 174 5.13 -23.33 2.15
CA ARG A 174 5.20 -22.70 0.82
C ARG A 174 4.09 -23.26 -0.06
N LEU A 175 3.16 -22.40 -0.45
CA LEU A 175 1.96 -22.77 -1.20
C LEU A 175 2.17 -22.83 -2.71
N THR A 176 3.05 -21.99 -3.27
CA THR A 176 3.37 -21.95 -4.70
C THR A 176 4.85 -22.22 -4.96
N ARG A 177 5.16 -22.77 -6.14
CA ARG A 177 6.53 -23.14 -6.57
C ARG A 177 6.74 -22.83 -8.05
N SER A 178 6.20 -21.71 -8.51
CA SER A 178 6.19 -21.38 -9.94
C SER A 178 6.94 -20.09 -10.21
N GLU A 179 7.73 -20.12 -11.29
CA GLU A 179 8.45 -18.94 -11.75
C GLU A 179 7.49 -17.78 -12.04
N GLY A 180 7.87 -16.59 -11.57
CA GLY A 180 7.14 -15.36 -11.75
C GLY A 180 6.69 -14.76 -10.42
N TYR A 181 5.64 -13.94 -10.50
CA TYR A 181 5.00 -13.30 -9.35
C TYR A 181 3.75 -14.09 -8.95
N ASP A 182 3.75 -14.65 -7.74
CA ASP A 182 2.56 -15.09 -7.04
C ASP A 182 2.40 -14.25 -5.75
N GLY A 183 1.36 -13.41 -5.70
CA GLY A 183 1.18 -12.45 -4.61
C GLY A 183 -0.24 -11.95 -4.43
N SER A 184 -0.40 -10.86 -3.67
CA SER A 184 -1.71 -10.28 -3.31
C SER A 184 -2.75 -11.31 -2.81
N PRO A 185 -2.44 -12.21 -1.86
CA PRO A 185 -3.41 -13.18 -1.37
C PRO A 185 -4.62 -12.47 -0.74
N SER A 186 -5.80 -13.06 -0.91
CA SER A 186 -7.04 -12.60 -0.27
C SER A 186 -7.90 -13.79 0.10
N VAL A 187 -8.44 -13.75 1.32
CA VAL A 187 -9.34 -14.76 1.85
C VAL A 187 -10.77 -14.48 1.38
N LEU A 188 -11.52 -15.55 1.13
CA LEU A 188 -12.94 -15.46 0.80
C LEU A 188 -13.79 -15.43 2.08
N PRO A 189 -14.79 -14.54 2.20
CA PRO A 189 -15.55 -14.36 3.44
C PRO A 189 -16.23 -15.63 3.98
N ASN A 190 -16.58 -16.60 3.14
CA ASN A 190 -17.37 -17.79 3.52
C ASN A 190 -16.74 -19.13 3.10
N GLN A 191 -15.47 -19.13 2.67
CA GLN A 191 -14.75 -20.35 2.29
C GLN A 191 -13.40 -20.41 3.00
N ASP A 192 -13.32 -21.25 4.01
CA ASP A 192 -12.16 -21.30 4.90
C ASP A 192 -10.88 -21.76 4.20
N SER A 193 -11.00 -22.64 3.20
CA SER A 193 -9.86 -23.30 2.55
C SER A 193 -9.49 -22.72 1.17
N ILE A 194 -10.26 -21.75 0.65
CA ILE A 194 -10.06 -21.20 -0.70
C ILE A 194 -9.66 -19.74 -0.63
N ILE A 195 -8.58 -19.41 -1.35
CA ILE A 195 -8.01 -18.07 -1.43
C ILE A 195 -8.01 -17.61 -2.89
N THR A 196 -8.08 -16.31 -3.11
CA THR A 196 -7.73 -15.69 -4.39
C THR A 196 -6.34 -15.10 -4.31
N TYR A 197 -5.60 -15.12 -5.41
CA TYR A 197 -4.28 -14.52 -5.49
C TYR A 197 -3.98 -14.01 -6.90
N ALA A 198 -3.02 -13.10 -7.00
CA ALA A 198 -2.49 -12.59 -8.24
C ALA A 198 -1.35 -13.48 -8.73
N LYS A 199 -1.37 -13.82 -10.01
CA LYS A 199 -0.31 -14.60 -10.66
C LYS A 199 0.16 -13.89 -11.93
N SER A 200 1.47 -13.81 -12.14
CA SER A 200 2.06 -13.38 -13.40
C SER A 200 3.34 -14.14 -13.70
N ASN A 201 3.37 -14.79 -14.86
CA ASN A 201 4.59 -15.36 -15.42
C ASN A 201 5.09 -14.54 -16.64
N ARG A 202 4.48 -13.38 -16.91
CA ARG A 202 4.68 -12.52 -18.09
C ARG A 202 4.42 -11.04 -17.72
N LYS A 203 3.98 -10.23 -18.69
CA LYS A 203 3.68 -8.80 -18.52
C LYS A 203 2.42 -8.52 -17.69
N ASN A 204 1.41 -9.40 -17.74
CA ASN A 204 0.08 -9.12 -17.18
C ASN A 204 -0.23 -9.96 -15.95
N ILE A 205 -0.91 -9.35 -14.97
CA ILE A 205 -1.41 -10.06 -13.78
C ILE A 205 -2.76 -10.72 -14.09
N GLU A 206 -2.85 -11.99 -13.76
CA GLU A 206 -4.06 -12.80 -13.76
C GLU A 206 -4.56 -13.01 -12.33
N ALA A 207 -5.88 -13.20 -12.16
CA ALA A 207 -6.43 -13.62 -10.86
C ALA A 207 -6.71 -15.12 -10.85
N TRP A 208 -6.25 -15.78 -9.81
CA TRP A 208 -6.33 -17.22 -9.60
C TRP A 208 -7.00 -17.54 -8.27
N GLN A 209 -7.53 -18.74 -8.16
CA GLN A 209 -7.99 -19.33 -6.91
C GLN A 209 -7.16 -20.57 -6.57
N MET A 210 -6.95 -20.79 -5.28
CA MET A 210 -6.29 -21.96 -4.73
C MET A 210 -7.10 -22.49 -3.56
N ASN A 211 -7.35 -23.80 -3.53
CA ASN A 211 -7.60 -24.49 -2.26
C ASN A 211 -6.23 -24.75 -1.60
N TYR A 212 -5.93 -24.07 -0.50
CA TYR A 212 -4.59 -24.15 0.08
C TYR A 212 -4.34 -25.47 0.80
N GLU A 213 -5.35 -26.25 1.16
CA GLU A 213 -5.16 -27.56 1.82
C GLU A 213 -4.65 -28.62 0.83
N ASN A 214 -5.26 -28.69 -0.36
CA ASN A 214 -4.92 -29.68 -1.39
C ASN A 214 -4.11 -29.12 -2.56
N ARG A 215 -3.76 -27.83 -2.53
CA ARG A 215 -2.98 -27.11 -3.56
C ARG A 215 -3.61 -27.07 -4.95
N LYS A 216 -4.90 -27.40 -5.08
CA LYS A 216 -5.60 -27.29 -6.36
C LYS A 216 -5.78 -25.82 -6.71
N THR A 217 -5.28 -25.44 -7.88
CA THR A 217 -5.39 -24.07 -8.42
C THR A 217 -6.24 -24.03 -9.68
N PHE A 218 -6.86 -22.87 -9.94
CA PHE A 218 -7.55 -22.61 -11.19
C PHE A 218 -7.57 -21.11 -11.51
N PRO A 219 -7.41 -20.72 -12.79
CA PRO A 219 -7.52 -19.33 -13.19
C PRO A 219 -8.97 -18.88 -13.11
N VAL A 220 -9.16 -17.62 -12.71
CA VAL A 220 -10.50 -17.04 -12.50
C VAL A 220 -10.75 -15.85 -13.40
N LEU A 221 -9.78 -14.93 -13.51
CA LEU A 221 -9.82 -13.83 -14.47
C LEU A 221 -8.48 -13.76 -15.21
N ARG A 222 -8.54 -13.99 -16.52
CA ARG A 222 -7.41 -13.86 -17.44
C ARG A 222 -7.88 -13.22 -18.74
N LYS A 223 -7.34 -12.04 -19.04
CA LYS A 223 -7.66 -11.28 -20.25
C LYS A 223 -6.37 -10.78 -20.90
N LYS A 224 -6.26 -10.94 -22.22
CA LYS A 224 -5.09 -10.46 -22.97
C LYS A 224 -5.06 -8.92 -22.91
N GLY A 225 -3.88 -8.34 -22.64
CA GLY A 225 -3.69 -6.88 -22.57
C GLY A 225 -4.27 -6.21 -21.32
N ILE A 226 -4.71 -7.00 -20.33
CA ILE A 226 -5.30 -6.50 -19.08
C ILE A 226 -4.62 -7.18 -17.89
N SER A 227 -4.27 -6.38 -16.88
CA SER A 227 -3.81 -6.84 -15.56
C SER A 227 -4.91 -6.68 -14.52
N ILE A 228 -5.12 -7.69 -13.68
CA ILE A 228 -6.07 -7.64 -12.56
C ILE A 228 -5.33 -7.20 -11.29
N LEU A 229 -5.51 -5.94 -10.87
CA LEU A 229 -4.74 -5.36 -9.76
C LEU A 229 -5.29 -5.74 -8.37
N SER A 230 -6.62 -5.87 -8.27
CA SER A 230 -7.33 -6.22 -7.04
C SER A 230 -8.58 -6.99 -7.40
N LEU A 231 -8.92 -8.04 -6.65
CA LEU A 231 -10.16 -8.82 -6.78
C LEU A 231 -10.71 -9.10 -5.38
N LYS A 232 -11.97 -8.73 -5.12
CA LYS A 232 -12.65 -8.95 -3.83
C LYS A 232 -14.06 -9.48 -4.02
N ALA A 233 -14.39 -10.53 -3.28
CA ALA A 233 -15.75 -11.03 -3.15
C ALA A 233 -16.51 -10.25 -2.07
N ALA A 234 -17.81 -10.05 -2.26
CA ALA A 234 -18.70 -9.65 -1.18
C ALA A 234 -19.03 -10.86 -0.29
N THR A 235 -19.52 -10.62 0.91
CA THR A 235 -20.14 -11.65 1.75
C THR A 235 -21.25 -12.36 0.97
N GLY A 236 -21.23 -13.70 0.93
CA GLY A 236 -22.15 -14.52 0.12
C GLY A 236 -21.68 -14.81 -1.30
N GLU A 237 -20.54 -14.25 -1.74
CA GLU A 237 -19.76 -14.64 -2.93
C GLU A 237 -20.47 -14.60 -4.30
N LYS A 238 -21.71 -14.09 -4.36
CA LYS A 238 -22.38 -13.79 -5.62
C LYS A 238 -21.89 -12.49 -6.25
N LYS A 239 -21.53 -11.51 -5.41
CA LYS A 239 -21.02 -10.22 -5.90
C LYS A 239 -19.50 -10.16 -5.82
N TRP A 240 -18.88 -9.61 -6.86
CA TRP A 240 -17.44 -9.43 -6.95
C TRP A 240 -17.12 -8.04 -7.50
N VAL A 241 -16.01 -7.49 -7.04
CA VAL A 241 -15.44 -6.24 -7.55
C VAL A 241 -13.97 -6.48 -7.88
N TRP A 242 -13.50 -5.91 -8.98
CA TRP A 242 -12.08 -5.92 -9.32
C TRP A 242 -11.65 -4.65 -10.03
N VAL A 243 -10.33 -4.43 -10.01
CA VAL A 243 -9.68 -3.35 -10.73
C VAL A 243 -8.89 -3.95 -11.89
N GLU A 244 -9.18 -3.49 -13.09
CA GLU A 244 -8.40 -3.81 -14.29
C GLU A 244 -7.48 -2.65 -14.62
N GLN A 245 -6.25 -2.97 -15.04
CA GLN A 245 -5.34 -2.05 -15.72
C GLN A 245 -5.17 -2.51 -17.17
N LEU A 246 -5.42 -1.59 -18.11
CA LEU A 246 -5.26 -1.82 -19.54
C LEU A 246 -3.81 -1.57 -19.98
N ASP A 247 -3.45 -2.02 -21.18
CA ASP A 247 -2.10 -1.86 -21.75
C ASP A 247 -1.63 -0.40 -21.86
N ASP A 248 -2.55 0.56 -21.96
CA ASP A 248 -2.25 2.00 -21.98
C ASP A 248 -2.05 2.60 -20.56
N GLY A 249 -2.11 1.76 -19.53
CA GLY A 249 -1.97 2.14 -18.12
C GLY A 249 -3.25 2.66 -17.47
N THR A 250 -4.32 2.87 -18.22
CA THR A 250 -5.61 3.28 -17.65
C THR A 250 -6.19 2.16 -16.80
N THR A 251 -6.99 2.55 -15.81
CA THR A 251 -7.63 1.59 -14.90
C THR A 251 -9.13 1.76 -14.88
N GLN A 252 -9.84 0.67 -14.60
CA GLN A 252 -11.30 0.67 -14.46
C GLN A 252 -11.74 -0.27 -13.34
N VAL A 253 -12.89 0.04 -12.74
CA VAL A 253 -13.51 -0.77 -11.68
C VAL A 253 -14.69 -1.54 -12.25
N LEU A 254 -14.64 -2.85 -12.12
CA LEU A 254 -15.66 -3.75 -12.63
C LEU A 254 -16.39 -4.39 -11.46
N VAL A 255 -17.71 -4.52 -11.60
CA VAL A 255 -18.57 -5.22 -10.65
C VAL A 255 -19.38 -6.28 -11.37
N THR A 256 -19.63 -7.40 -10.70
CA THR A 256 -20.67 -8.36 -11.08
C THR A 256 -21.48 -8.73 -9.86
N GLU A 257 -22.78 -8.95 -10.05
CA GLU A 257 -23.69 -9.48 -9.03
C GLU A 257 -24.07 -10.94 -9.27
N LYS A 258 -23.53 -11.56 -10.34
CA LYS A 258 -23.91 -12.89 -10.83
C LYS A 258 -22.75 -13.90 -10.79
N GLY A 259 -21.77 -13.65 -9.92
CA GLY A 259 -20.51 -14.40 -9.83
C GLY A 259 -19.54 -14.07 -10.98
N LEU A 260 -18.30 -14.53 -10.86
CA LEU A 260 -17.21 -14.18 -11.80
C LEU A 260 -17.37 -14.71 -13.23
N ARG A 261 -18.29 -15.64 -13.46
CA ARG A 261 -18.68 -16.11 -14.80
C ARG A 261 -19.86 -15.33 -15.37
N GLY A 262 -20.52 -14.51 -14.57
CA GLY A 262 -21.64 -13.67 -14.97
C GLY A 262 -21.18 -12.41 -15.72
N ALA A 263 -22.16 -11.67 -16.23
CA ALA A 263 -21.91 -10.36 -16.83
C ALA A 263 -21.35 -9.39 -15.78
N SER A 264 -20.46 -8.50 -16.21
CA SER A 264 -19.85 -7.47 -15.40
C SER A 264 -20.01 -6.10 -16.03
N GLU A 265 -20.05 -5.06 -15.20
CA GLU A 265 -20.17 -3.68 -15.64
C GLU A 265 -19.02 -2.81 -15.11
N ASN A 266 -18.61 -1.82 -15.90
CA ASN A 266 -17.75 -0.75 -15.42
C ASN A 266 -18.64 0.28 -14.72
N ILE A 267 -18.42 0.46 -13.41
CA ILE A 267 -19.27 1.33 -12.57
C ILE A 267 -18.95 2.82 -12.70
N LEU A 268 -17.79 3.17 -13.29
CA LEU A 268 -17.31 4.55 -13.44
C LEU A 268 -16.72 4.77 -14.86
N PRO A 269 -17.47 4.48 -15.95
CA PRO A 269 -16.92 4.43 -17.31
C PRO A 269 -16.45 5.78 -17.84
N ASN A 270 -16.95 6.88 -17.27
CA ASN A 270 -16.63 8.24 -17.69
C ASN A 270 -15.49 8.86 -16.87
N LEU A 271 -15.05 8.21 -15.78
CA LEU A 271 -13.96 8.69 -14.95
C LEU A 271 -12.66 8.02 -15.37
N LYS A 272 -11.79 8.81 -16.00
CA LYS A 272 -10.41 8.41 -16.27
C LYS A 272 -9.58 8.63 -15.02
N TRP A 273 -9.79 7.82 -13.99
CA TRP A 273 -9.00 7.86 -12.76
C TRP A 273 -8.07 6.65 -12.69
N ASN A 274 -7.09 6.72 -11.79
CA ASN A 274 -6.22 5.62 -11.45
C ASN A 274 -6.77 4.94 -10.19
N TYR A 275 -7.20 3.69 -10.31
CA TYR A 275 -7.72 2.84 -9.24
C TYR A 275 -6.65 1.80 -8.87
N ARG A 276 -6.38 1.60 -7.58
CA ARG A 276 -5.47 0.55 -7.10
C ARG A 276 -6.19 -0.62 -6.48
N GLN A 277 -7.24 -0.33 -5.73
CA GLN A 277 -7.98 -1.32 -4.97
C GLN A 277 -9.46 -0.93 -4.90
N ALA A 278 -10.32 -1.94 -4.94
CA ALA A 278 -11.73 -1.81 -4.65
C ALA A 278 -12.13 -2.95 -3.70
N LEU A 279 -12.94 -2.62 -2.68
CA LEU A 279 -13.40 -3.58 -1.68
C LEU A 279 -14.85 -3.28 -1.29
N TRP A 280 -15.56 -4.30 -0.84
CA TRP A 280 -16.94 -4.17 -0.37
C TRP A 280 -16.96 -3.60 1.04
N TRP A 281 -17.70 -2.51 1.24
CA TRP A 281 -18.02 -2.01 2.58
C TRP A 281 -19.29 -2.69 3.09
N ASN A 282 -20.29 -2.80 2.22
CA ASN A 282 -21.51 -3.56 2.45
C ASN A 282 -22.05 -4.06 1.10
N PRO A 283 -23.13 -4.86 1.04
CA PRO A 283 -23.61 -5.43 -0.21
C PRO A 283 -24.04 -4.44 -1.31
N ASP A 284 -24.20 -3.15 -1.00
CA ASP A 284 -24.57 -2.09 -1.94
C ASP A 284 -23.47 -1.02 -2.13
N ARG A 285 -22.39 -1.07 -1.34
CA ARG A 285 -21.41 0.01 -1.30
C ARG A 285 -19.97 -0.49 -1.33
N LEU A 286 -19.17 0.18 -2.14
CA LEU A 286 -17.74 -0.07 -2.32
C LEU A 286 -16.91 1.01 -1.66
N ILE A 287 -15.69 0.65 -1.25
CA ILE A 287 -14.60 1.59 -1.00
C ILE A 287 -13.59 1.44 -2.13
N LEU A 288 -13.19 2.58 -2.71
CA LEU A 288 -12.26 2.68 -3.83
C LEU A 288 -11.02 3.44 -3.37
N ASN A 289 -9.85 2.82 -3.52
CA ASN A 289 -8.58 3.53 -3.39
C ASN A 289 -8.15 4.03 -4.77
N ALA A 290 -8.28 5.33 -4.98
CA ALA A 290 -8.18 5.94 -6.30
C ALA A 290 -7.52 7.32 -6.25
N LYS A 291 -7.01 7.78 -7.40
CA LYS A 291 -6.57 9.15 -7.61
C LYS A 291 -7.04 9.66 -8.96
N THR A 292 -7.21 10.98 -9.05
CA THR A 292 -7.54 11.63 -10.33
C THR A 292 -6.37 11.58 -11.30
N ASN A 293 -6.56 11.95 -12.57
CA ASN A 293 -5.47 11.98 -13.54
C ASN A 293 -4.58 13.23 -13.45
N SER A 294 -4.66 14.01 -12.36
CA SER A 294 -3.75 15.12 -12.13
C SER A 294 -2.38 14.61 -11.66
N PRO A 295 -1.25 15.14 -12.18
CA PRO A 295 0.10 14.75 -11.76
C PRO A 295 0.34 14.88 -10.26
N GLU A 296 -0.26 15.87 -9.62
CA GLU A 296 -0.10 16.12 -8.18
C GLU A 296 -1.05 15.32 -7.30
N SER A 297 -2.04 14.64 -7.90
CA SER A 297 -3.03 13.88 -7.15
C SER A 297 -2.41 12.71 -6.39
N LYS A 298 -2.98 12.47 -5.22
CA LYS A 298 -2.62 11.36 -4.33
C LYS A 298 -3.74 10.33 -4.33
N PHE A 299 -3.40 9.08 -4.02
CA PHE A 299 -4.38 8.04 -3.75
C PHE A 299 -5.15 8.41 -2.49
N GLN A 300 -6.46 8.56 -2.65
CA GLN A 300 -7.41 8.83 -1.58
C GLN A 300 -8.43 7.70 -1.51
N LEU A 301 -9.35 7.80 -0.55
CA LEU A 301 -10.45 6.85 -0.40
C LEU A 301 -11.76 7.50 -0.81
N TYR A 302 -12.47 6.82 -1.70
CA TYR A 302 -13.80 7.17 -2.13
C TYR A 302 -14.75 6.04 -1.78
N THR A 303 -16.04 6.34 -1.70
CA THR A 303 -17.07 5.33 -1.64
C THR A 303 -18.03 5.46 -2.82
N TYR A 304 -18.49 4.32 -3.32
CA TYR A 304 -19.45 4.25 -4.41
C TYR A 304 -20.65 3.39 -4.01
N THR A 305 -21.84 3.96 -4.07
CA THR A 305 -23.11 3.26 -3.79
C THR A 305 -23.72 2.79 -5.11
N LEU A 306 -23.92 1.49 -5.28
CA LEU A 306 -24.38 0.87 -6.53
C LEU A 306 -25.81 1.29 -6.87
N SER A 307 -26.72 1.23 -5.90
CA SER A 307 -28.15 1.55 -6.09
C SER A 307 -28.39 2.98 -6.57
N THR A 308 -27.61 3.95 -6.08
CA THR A 308 -27.77 5.37 -6.39
C THR A 308 -26.75 5.88 -7.41
N LYS A 309 -25.76 5.06 -7.78
CA LYS A 309 -24.59 5.44 -8.59
C LYS A 309 -23.85 6.65 -8.03
N CYS A 310 -23.88 6.83 -6.71
CA CYS A 310 -23.30 7.97 -6.03
C CYS A 310 -21.85 7.69 -5.65
N LEU A 311 -20.93 8.50 -6.16
CA LEU A 311 -19.51 8.51 -5.75
C LEU A 311 -19.29 9.64 -4.74
N GLN A 312 -18.65 9.37 -3.61
CA GLN A 312 -18.34 10.38 -2.59
C GLN A 312 -16.91 10.21 -2.07
N LEU A 313 -16.30 11.30 -1.62
CA LEU A 313 -15.02 11.24 -0.90
C LEU A 313 -15.27 10.64 0.49
N LEU A 314 -14.47 9.64 0.86
CA LEU A 314 -14.55 8.97 2.16
C LEU A 314 -13.45 9.42 3.11
N ALA A 315 -12.22 9.56 2.60
CA ALA A 315 -11.09 10.09 3.36
C ALA A 315 -10.05 10.69 2.43
N GLU A 316 -9.49 11.82 2.84
CA GLU A 316 -8.38 12.48 2.16
C GLU A 316 -7.23 12.81 3.10
N ALA A 317 -6.01 12.80 2.55
CA ALA A 317 -4.79 13.15 3.24
C ALA A 317 -3.83 13.94 2.32
N PRO A 318 -2.89 14.72 2.88
CA PRO A 318 -1.81 15.35 2.09
C PRO A 318 -0.88 14.35 1.38
N ALA A 319 -0.88 13.09 1.80
CA ALA A 319 -0.10 11.99 1.24
C ALA A 319 -1.03 10.89 0.69
N ASP A 320 -0.45 9.91 0.01
CA ASP A 320 -1.19 8.73 -0.44
C ASP A 320 -1.74 7.94 0.76
N ILE A 321 -3.04 7.65 0.72
CA ILE A 321 -3.70 6.61 1.52
C ILE A 321 -3.66 5.32 0.72
N LEU A 322 -3.07 4.26 1.27
CA LEU A 322 -2.82 3.01 0.57
C LEU A 322 -3.28 1.78 1.38
N ASP A 323 -3.63 0.74 0.64
CA ASP A 323 -3.97 -0.60 1.13
C ASP A 323 -5.03 -0.61 2.27
N PRO A 324 -6.23 -0.03 2.04
CA PRO A 324 -7.29 -0.09 3.04
C PRO A 324 -7.73 -1.54 3.30
N SER A 325 -7.94 -1.86 4.58
CA SER A 325 -8.56 -3.10 5.05
C SER A 325 -9.63 -2.79 6.08
N LEU A 326 -10.75 -3.48 5.98
CA LEU A 326 -11.85 -3.41 6.94
C LEU A 326 -11.70 -4.49 8.01
N ASN A 327 -12.22 -4.21 9.19
CA ASN A 327 -12.48 -5.23 10.21
C ASN A 327 -13.74 -6.04 9.84
N GLU A 328 -14.07 -7.10 10.58
CA GLU A 328 -15.10 -8.07 10.18
C GLU A 328 -16.51 -7.46 10.05
N ASP A 329 -16.87 -6.53 10.93
CA ASP A 329 -18.17 -5.83 10.90
C ASP A 329 -18.19 -4.58 10.00
N ALA A 330 -17.06 -4.25 9.37
CA ALA A 330 -16.87 -3.12 8.49
C ALA A 330 -17.20 -1.75 9.10
N THR A 331 -17.02 -1.60 10.43
CA THR A 331 -17.16 -0.33 11.15
C THR A 331 -15.83 0.40 11.34
N THR A 332 -14.71 -0.29 11.19
CA THR A 332 -13.36 0.27 11.32
C THR A 332 -12.50 -0.12 10.12
N MET A 333 -11.65 0.80 9.70
CA MET A 333 -10.70 0.62 8.61
C MET A 333 -9.29 0.91 9.10
N VAL A 334 -8.33 0.13 8.59
CA VAL A 334 -6.90 0.41 8.69
C VAL A 334 -6.33 0.64 7.30
N PHE A 335 -5.35 1.52 7.21
CA PHE A 335 -4.66 1.85 5.96
C PHE A 335 -3.27 2.39 6.28
N SER A 336 -2.42 2.45 5.27
CA SER A 336 -1.11 3.11 5.37
C SER A 336 -1.15 4.52 4.78
N SER A 337 -0.46 5.46 5.42
CA SER A 337 -0.23 6.81 4.90
C SER A 337 1.04 7.39 5.51
N MET A 338 1.65 8.35 4.82
CA MET A 338 2.84 9.04 5.33
C MET A 338 2.49 9.93 6.53
N VAL A 339 3.20 9.73 7.64
CA VAL A 339 3.11 10.52 8.87
C VAL A 339 4.52 10.81 9.37
N ALA A 340 4.84 12.10 9.56
CA ALA A 340 6.15 12.55 10.04
C ALA A 340 7.35 11.95 9.26
N GLY A 341 7.21 11.82 7.94
CA GLY A 341 8.27 11.38 7.03
C GLY A 341 8.39 9.87 6.82
N ASN A 342 7.62 9.04 7.52
CA ASN A 342 7.61 7.58 7.36
C ASN A 342 6.20 7.08 7.01
N SER A 343 6.08 5.95 6.34
CA SER A 343 4.77 5.31 6.15
C SER A 343 4.30 4.69 7.46
N GLN A 344 3.10 5.03 7.94
CA GLN A 344 2.54 4.51 9.17
C GLN A 344 1.17 3.90 8.93
N ILE A 345 0.76 2.98 9.80
CA ILE A 345 -0.60 2.45 9.82
C ILE A 345 -1.48 3.37 10.65
N LEU A 346 -2.61 3.77 10.07
CA LEU A 346 -3.65 4.52 10.73
C LEU A 346 -4.92 3.69 10.81
N MET A 347 -5.71 3.94 11.84
CA MET A 347 -7.01 3.33 12.07
C MET A 347 -8.09 4.41 12.12
N LYS A 348 -9.21 4.18 11.42
CA LYS A 348 -10.32 5.12 11.33
C LYS A 348 -11.66 4.39 11.47
N ASN A 349 -12.55 4.92 12.30
CA ASN A 349 -13.95 4.49 12.30
C ASN A 349 -14.66 5.02 11.06
N LEU A 350 -15.43 4.14 10.41
CA LEU A 350 -16.21 4.47 9.25
C LEU A 350 -17.55 5.06 9.68
N ALA A 351 -17.98 6.08 8.94
CA ALA A 351 -19.28 6.70 9.05
C ALA A 351 -19.80 7.00 7.65
N ASP A 352 -21.11 7.03 7.47
CA ASP A 352 -21.73 7.38 6.21
C ASP A 352 -21.26 8.78 5.75
N PRO A 353 -20.78 8.94 4.51
CA PRO A 353 -20.40 10.25 4.01
C PRO A 353 -21.63 11.14 3.86
N THR A 354 -21.56 12.34 4.43
CA THR A 354 -22.66 13.32 4.44
C THR A 354 -22.61 14.32 3.28
N GLY A 355 -21.67 14.16 2.35
CA GLY A 355 -21.46 15.08 1.22
C GLY A 355 -22.34 14.79 0.00
N ALA A 356 -22.36 15.70 -0.98
CA ALA A 356 -23.02 15.44 -2.26
C ALA A 356 -22.25 14.39 -3.08
N CYS A 357 -22.95 13.72 -4.01
CA CYS A 357 -22.30 12.85 -4.99
C CYS A 357 -21.39 13.71 -5.90
N LEU A 358 -20.17 13.23 -6.12
CA LEU A 358 -19.26 13.76 -7.13
C LEU A 358 -19.88 13.51 -8.51
N GLN A 359 -19.86 14.53 -9.35
CA GLN A 359 -20.38 14.50 -10.72
C GLN A 359 -19.31 14.05 -11.72
#